data_AF-A0A7W5YG73-F1
#
_entry.id   AF-A0A7W5YG73-F1
#
_cell.length_a   1.000
_cell.length_b   1.000
_cell.length_c   1.000
_cell.angle_alpha   90.00
_cell.angle_beta   90.00
_cell.angle_gamma   90.00
#
_symmetry.space_group_name_H-M   'P 1'
#
loop_
_entity.id
_entity.type
_entity.pdbx_description
1 polymer ?
#
loop_
_entity_poly.entity_id
_entity_poly.type
_entity_poly.pdbx_seq_one_letter_code
_entity_poly.pdbx_strand_id
1 'polypeptide(L)'
;MAHLPAYQPMIAQAGAVPSGSDRDRWAVEMKWDGIRALLYVEDGRMRIHSRNGADVTAAYPELQMLAGAVGGHDVVLDSEIVAFDATSQALPALSTSGTSSRSSSSPQRTAVSDTKEVPQ
;
A
#
# COMPACT_ATOMS: atom_id res chain seq x y z
N MET A 1 -4.95 24.41 -12.49
CA MET A 1 -5.32 23.09 -11.97
C MET A 1 -4.55 22.89 -10.68
N ALA A 2 -5.26 22.62 -9.58
CA ALA A 2 -4.63 22.40 -8.28
C ALA A 2 -4.09 20.97 -8.25
N HIS A 3 -2.85 20.79 -7.80
CA HIS A 3 -2.28 19.47 -7.60
C HIS A 3 -2.66 18.95 -6.21
N LEU A 4 -2.75 17.64 -6.05
CA LEU A 4 -2.92 17.02 -4.73
C LEU A 4 -1.77 17.45 -3.78
N PRO A 5 -2.05 17.81 -2.52
CA PRO A 5 -1.01 18.15 -1.55
C PRO A 5 -0.06 16.98 -1.31
N ALA A 6 1.21 17.28 -1.04
CA ALA A 6 2.17 16.26 -0.64
C ALA A 6 1.92 15.83 0.82
N TYR A 7 1.87 14.53 1.06
CA TYR A 7 1.72 13.93 2.39
C TYR A 7 2.97 13.17 2.83
N GLN A 8 3.12 13.00 4.14
CA GLN A 8 4.05 12.07 4.76
C GLN A 8 3.27 10.95 5.45
N PRO A 9 3.70 9.69 5.38
CA PRO A 9 3.05 8.59 6.07
C PRO A 9 2.98 8.83 7.58
N MET A 10 1.84 8.50 8.19
CA MET A 10 1.72 8.50 9.66
C MET A 10 2.55 7.36 10.25
N ILE A 11 3.15 7.58 11.42
CA ILE A 11 3.94 6.57 12.14
C ILE A 11 3.12 5.98 13.28
N ALA A 12 3.13 4.65 13.39
CA ALA A 12 2.50 3.92 14.47
C ALA A 12 3.44 3.76 15.68
N GLN A 13 2.87 3.76 16.88
CA GLN A 13 3.57 3.39 18.11
C GLN A 13 3.35 1.90 18.40
N ALA A 14 4.41 1.19 18.76
CA ALA A 14 4.31 -0.21 19.16
C ALA A 14 3.56 -0.35 20.49
N GLY A 15 2.64 -1.31 20.57
CA GLY A 15 1.82 -1.58 21.75
C GLY A 15 1.07 -2.90 21.65
N ALA A 16 0.34 -3.25 22.70
CA ALA A 16 -0.54 -4.41 22.70
C ALA A 16 -1.83 -4.11 21.92
N VAL A 17 -2.42 -5.14 21.31
CA VAL A 17 -3.73 -5.03 20.66
C VAL A 17 -4.79 -4.69 21.73
N PRO A 18 -5.63 -3.66 21.52
CA PRO A 18 -6.69 -3.29 22.46
C PRO A 18 -7.61 -4.47 22.80
N SER A 19 -8.00 -4.58 24.07
CA SER A 19 -8.84 -5.66 24.58
C SER A 19 -9.84 -5.16 25.63
N GLY A 20 -10.81 -5.99 26.01
CA GLY A 20 -11.84 -5.62 26.96
C GLY A 20 -12.68 -4.43 26.48
N SER A 21 -12.97 -3.49 27.40
CA SER A 21 -13.78 -2.30 27.12
C SER A 21 -13.16 -1.33 26.12
N ASP A 22 -11.85 -1.42 25.88
CA ASP A 22 -11.21 -0.56 24.89
C ASP A 22 -11.48 -1.03 23.46
N ARG A 23 -11.82 -2.30 23.23
CA ARG A 23 -11.95 -2.87 21.87
C ARG A 23 -12.93 -2.10 20.98
N ASP A 24 -14.03 -1.60 21.54
CA ASP A 24 -15.07 -0.88 20.80
C ASP A 24 -14.63 0.54 20.37
N ARG A 25 -13.47 1.01 20.84
CA ARG A 25 -12.90 2.32 20.51
C ARG A 25 -11.82 2.27 19.43
N TRP A 26 -11.45 1.07 18.96
CA TRP A 26 -10.35 0.88 18.03
C TRP A 26 -10.78 0.05 16.83
N ALA A 27 -10.45 0.54 15.64
CA ALA A 27 -10.33 -0.32 14.47
C ALA A 27 -9.00 -1.08 14.56
N VAL A 28 -9.02 -2.37 14.19
CA VAL A 28 -7.83 -3.22 14.16
C VAL A 28 -7.64 -3.73 12.75
N GLU A 29 -6.45 -3.52 12.20
CA GLU A 29 -6.07 -3.96 10.87
C GLU A 29 -4.95 -5.00 10.95
N MET A 30 -4.91 -5.90 9.96
CA MET A 30 -3.80 -6.82 9.82
C MET A 30 -2.52 -6.04 9.48
N LYS A 31 -1.46 -6.23 10.27
CA LYS A 31 -0.15 -5.71 9.91
C LYS A 31 0.45 -6.57 8.80
N TRP A 32 0.41 -6.07 7.58
CA TRP A 32 1.15 -6.66 6.45
C TRP A 32 2.66 -6.36 6.54
N ASP A 33 3.47 -7.20 5.90
CA ASP A 33 4.92 -7.05 5.80
C ASP A 33 5.32 -6.83 4.34
N GLY A 34 5.12 -5.59 3.86
CA GLY A 34 5.29 -5.22 2.47
C GLY A 34 6.10 -3.93 2.33
N ILE A 35 5.76 -3.16 1.30
CA ILE A 35 6.36 -1.85 1.04
C ILE A 35 5.30 -0.77 1.23
N ARG A 36 5.48 0.03 2.27
CA ARG A 36 4.68 1.24 2.49
C ARG A 36 4.86 2.25 1.35
N ALA A 37 3.76 2.66 0.74
CA ALA A 37 3.75 3.63 -0.34
C ALA A 37 2.49 4.52 -0.31
N LEU A 38 2.65 5.79 -0.67
CA LEU A 38 1.56 6.71 -0.96
C LEU A 38 1.20 6.62 -2.44
N LEU A 39 -0.05 6.30 -2.76
CA LEU A 39 -0.56 6.26 -4.12
C LEU A 39 -1.36 7.52 -4.38
N TYR A 40 -0.95 8.28 -5.37
CA TYR A 40 -1.65 9.47 -5.84
C TYR A 40 -2.36 9.09 -7.12
N VAL A 41 -3.69 9.16 -7.13
CA VAL A 41 -4.46 9.14 -8.37
C VAL A 41 -4.93 10.55 -8.63
N GLU A 42 -4.53 11.11 -9.77
CA GLU A 42 -4.84 12.47 -10.17
C GLU A 42 -5.01 12.53 -11.69
N ASP A 43 -6.10 13.14 -12.17
CA ASP A 43 -6.43 13.20 -13.60
C ASP A 43 -6.43 11.81 -14.27
N GLY A 44 -6.88 10.78 -13.53
CA GLY A 44 -6.92 9.38 -13.98
C GLY A 44 -5.55 8.72 -14.15
N ARG A 45 -4.48 9.30 -13.59
CA ARG A 45 -3.12 8.74 -13.62
C ARG A 45 -2.65 8.42 -12.21
N MET A 46 -1.95 7.31 -12.05
CA MET A 46 -1.40 6.92 -10.76
C MET A 46 0.10 7.18 -10.67
N ARG A 47 0.53 7.79 -9.56
CA ARG A 47 1.93 7.92 -9.13
C ARG A 47 2.11 7.24 -7.78
N ILE A 48 3.24 6.57 -7.58
CA ILE A 48 3.56 5.83 -6.36
C ILE A 48 4.80 6.44 -5.74
N HIS A 49 4.66 6.94 -4.51
CA HIS A 49 5.78 7.42 -3.71
C HIS A 49 6.06 6.44 -2.58
N SER A 50 7.31 5.98 -2.47
CA SER A 50 7.71 5.13 -1.34
C SER A 50 7.67 5.91 -0.01
N ARG A 51 7.86 5.21 1.12
CA ARG A 51 7.93 5.81 2.47
C ARG A 51 8.82 7.05 2.57
N ASN A 52 9.91 7.14 1.79
CA ASN A 52 10.85 8.26 1.84
C ASN A 52 10.56 9.37 0.79
N GLY A 53 9.45 9.26 0.06
CA GLY A 53 9.05 10.21 -0.99
C GLY A 53 9.59 9.92 -2.39
N ALA A 54 10.48 8.93 -2.57
CA ALA A 54 10.98 8.56 -3.89
C ALA A 54 9.84 8.04 -4.79
N ASP A 55 9.79 8.53 -6.03
CA ASP A 55 8.88 8.01 -7.06
C ASP A 55 9.34 6.61 -7.48
N VAL A 56 8.49 5.62 -7.23
CA VAL A 56 8.71 4.21 -7.54
C VAL A 56 7.66 3.68 -8.53
N THR A 57 6.94 4.57 -9.22
CA THR A 57 5.83 4.22 -10.12
C THR A 57 6.25 3.20 -11.19
N ALA A 58 7.45 3.36 -11.75
CA ALA A 58 7.97 2.47 -12.80
C ALA A 58 8.25 1.04 -12.31
N ALA A 59 8.41 0.83 -11.00
CA ALA A 59 8.64 -0.49 -10.42
C ALA A 59 7.36 -1.33 -10.31
N TYR A 60 6.18 -0.71 -10.40
CA TYR A 60 4.88 -1.38 -10.23
C TYR A 60 3.89 -1.02 -11.35
N PRO A 61 4.22 -1.34 -12.62
CA PRO A 61 3.34 -1.03 -13.76
C PRO A 61 1.96 -1.69 -13.64
N GLU A 62 1.86 -2.86 -12.99
CA GLU A 62 0.61 -3.59 -12.78
C GLU A 62 -0.40 -2.83 -11.91
N LEU A 63 0.08 -1.93 -11.05
CA LEU A 63 -0.78 -1.17 -10.14
C LEU A 63 -1.51 -0.02 -10.82
N GLN A 64 -1.13 0.36 -12.05
CA GLN A 64 -1.77 1.45 -12.81
C GLN A 64 -3.27 1.24 -13.01
N MET A 65 -3.75 -0.01 -13.01
CA MET A 65 -5.17 -0.32 -13.10
C MET A 65 -5.99 0.25 -11.93
N LEU A 66 -5.37 0.52 -10.77
CA LEU A 66 -6.02 1.11 -9.60
C LEU A 66 -6.51 2.55 -9.86
N ALA A 67 -5.93 3.27 -10.82
CA ALA A 67 -6.43 4.58 -11.22
C ALA A 67 -7.89 4.54 -11.69
N GLY A 68 -8.32 3.42 -12.30
CA GLY A 68 -9.72 3.22 -12.70
C GLY A 68 -10.63 2.78 -11.54
N ALA A 69 -10.06 2.23 -10.46
CA ALA A 69 -10.83 1.70 -9.33
C ALA A 69 -11.38 2.79 -8.40
N VAL A 70 -10.80 3.99 -8.41
CA VAL A 70 -11.18 5.11 -7.54
C VAL A 70 -12.35 5.95 -8.09
N GLY A 71 -13.09 5.44 -9.08
CA GLY A 71 -14.32 6.09 -9.56
C GLY A 71 -14.14 7.47 -10.21
N GLY A 72 -12.92 7.80 -10.67
CA GLY A 72 -12.61 9.11 -11.25
C GLY A 72 -12.34 10.22 -10.23
N HIS A 73 -12.18 9.89 -8.95
CA HIS A 73 -11.78 10.83 -7.92
C HIS A 73 -10.26 11.02 -7.90
N ASP A 74 -9.83 12.26 -7.64
CA ASP A 74 -8.44 12.53 -7.26
C ASP A 74 -8.25 12.15 -5.78
N VAL A 75 -7.35 11.22 -5.49
CA VAL A 75 -7.17 10.65 -4.15
C VAL A 75 -5.70 10.42 -3.82
N VAL A 76 -5.40 10.44 -2.51
CA VAL A 76 -4.12 9.96 -1.96
C VAL A 76 -4.41 8.82 -1.00
N LEU A 77 -3.84 7.65 -1.27
CA LEU A 77 -4.03 6.43 -0.49
C LEU A 77 -2.74 6.09 0.26
N ASP A 78 -2.85 5.76 1.56
CA ASP A 78 -1.70 5.37 2.38
C ASP A 78 -1.67 3.86 2.49
N SER A 79 -0.83 3.23 1.69
CA SER A 79 -0.97 1.83 1.34
C SER A 79 0.24 0.98 1.69
N GLU A 80 0.00 -0.32 1.78
CA GLU A 80 1.05 -1.33 1.81
C GLU A 80 0.97 -2.19 0.54
N ILE A 81 2.05 -2.21 -0.24
CA ILE A 81 2.21 -3.09 -1.40
C ILE A 81 2.73 -4.45 -0.93
N VAL A 82 1.97 -5.51 -1.18
CA VAL A 82 2.24 -6.87 -0.71
C VAL A 82 2.30 -7.83 -1.89
N ALA A 83 3.26 -8.76 -1.86
CA ALA A 83 3.34 -9.84 -2.83
C ALA A 83 2.76 -11.13 -2.24
N PHE A 84 2.02 -11.86 -3.06
CA PHE A 84 1.44 -13.15 -2.69
C PHE A 84 2.08 -14.29 -3.49
N ASP A 85 2.22 -15.45 -2.86
CA ASP A 85 2.59 -16.68 -3.52
C ASP A 85 1.43 -17.29 -4.33
N ALA A 86 1.70 -18.39 -5.04
CA ALA A 86 0.70 -19.08 -5.86
C ALA A 86 -0.45 -19.70 -5.03
N THR A 87 -0.28 -19.83 -3.71
CA THR A 87 -1.29 -20.32 -2.76
C THR A 87 -2.04 -19.18 -2.06
N SER A 88 -1.84 -17.93 -2.50
CA SER A 88 -2.40 -16.70 -1.90
C SER A 88 -1.93 -16.43 -0.46
N GLN A 89 -0.75 -16.94 -0.09
CA GLN A 89 -0.10 -16.54 1.16
C GLN A 89 0.81 -15.35 0.89
N ALA A 90 0.79 -14.37 1.79
CA ALA A 90 1.68 -13.21 1.70
C ALA A 90 3.13 -13.67 1.84
N LEU A 91 3.99 -13.23 0.92
CA LEU A 91 5.42 -13.48 0.97
C LEU A 91 6.06 -12.60 2.06
N PRO A 92 7.05 -13.10 2.82
CA PRO A 92 7.81 -12.28 3.75
C PRO A 92 8.54 -11.14 3.02
N ALA A 93 8.55 -9.95 3.61
CA ALA A 93 9.26 -8.73 3.20
C ALA A 93 9.54 -8.59 1.68
N LEU A 94 8.66 -7.87 0.98
CA LEU A 94 8.88 -7.48 -0.41
C LEU A 94 10.06 -6.50 -0.52
N SER A 95 11.09 -6.83 -1.31
CA SER A 95 12.25 -5.97 -1.54
C SER A 95 12.19 -5.28 -2.91
N THR A 96 12.49 -3.98 -2.95
CA THR A 96 12.59 -3.18 -4.19
C THR A 96 13.92 -3.32 -4.92
N SER A 97 14.87 -4.09 -4.39
CA SER A 97 16.18 -4.24 -5.02
C SER A 97 16.10 -5.16 -6.25
N GLY A 98 16.15 -4.55 -7.43
CA GLY A 98 16.42 -5.22 -8.69
C GLY A 98 17.78 -5.92 -8.66
N THR A 99 17.81 -7.13 -8.10
CA THR A 99 18.92 -8.05 -8.25
C THR A 99 18.35 -9.30 -8.88
N SER A 100 18.68 -9.49 -10.15
CA SER A 100 18.45 -10.72 -10.88
C SER A 100 19.21 -11.87 -10.23
N SER A 101 18.55 -12.62 -9.34
CA SER A 101 18.95 -13.99 -9.04
C SER A 101 17.74 -14.89 -9.28
N ARG A 102 17.93 -15.87 -10.18
CA ARG A 102 16.92 -16.84 -10.57
C ARG A 102 16.63 -17.75 -9.39
N SER A 103 15.55 -17.50 -8.66
CA SER A 103 14.75 -18.54 -8.02
C SER A 103 13.33 -18.45 -8.59
N SER A 104 12.79 -19.59 -8.99
CA SER A 104 11.67 -19.74 -9.94
C SER A 104 10.28 -19.53 -9.32
N SER A 105 10.11 -18.52 -8.46
CA SER A 105 8.79 -18.11 -8.00
C SER A 105 8.58 -16.64 -8.35
N SER A 106 8.19 -16.36 -9.60
CA SER A 106 7.64 -15.06 -9.96
C SER A 106 6.48 -14.75 -8.99
N PRO A 107 6.47 -13.59 -8.30
CA PRO A 107 5.31 -13.18 -7.52
C PRO A 107 4.13 -13.12 -8.49
N GLN A 108 3.15 -14.00 -8.30
CA GLN A 108 2.05 -14.12 -9.27
C GLN A 108 0.99 -13.03 -9.07
N ARG A 109 0.98 -12.36 -7.90
CA ARG A 109 0.05 -11.27 -7.58
C ARG A 109 0.68 -10.25 -6.63
N THR A 110 0.76 -9.00 -7.08
CA THR A 110 0.97 -7.82 -6.23
C THR A 110 -0.40 -7.26 -5.87
N ALA A 111 -0.66 -6.98 -4.59
CA ALA A 111 -1.86 -6.28 -4.15
C ALA A 111 -1.49 -5.05 -3.35
N VAL A 112 -2.38 -4.05 -3.39
CA VAL A 112 -2.30 -2.85 -2.56
C VAL A 112 -3.38 -3.00 -1.51
N SER A 113 -2.96 -3.09 -0.25
CA SER A 113 -3.90 -2.90 0.85
C SER A 113 -3.95 -1.41 1.17
N ASP A 114 -5.11 -0.80 0.96
CA ASP A 114 -5.47 0.50 1.51
C ASP A 114 -6.56 0.22 2.53
N THR A 115 -6.25 0.45 3.80
CA THR A 115 -7.25 0.34 4.86
C THR A 115 -7.28 1.68 5.55
N LYS A 116 -8.22 2.51 5.11
CA LYS A 116 -8.73 3.63 5.87
C LYS A 116 -10.23 3.59 5.78
N GLU A 117 -10.85 2.92 6.74
CA GLU A 117 -12.23 3.23 7.10
C GLU A 117 -12.22 4.09 8.36
N VAL A 118 -12.76 5.31 8.26
CA VAL A 118 -13.04 6.23 9.37
C VAL A 118 -14.25 7.09 8.95
N PRO A 119 -15.23 7.43 9.79
CA PRO A 119 -15.98 6.63 10.76
C PRO A 119 -17.51 6.72 10.54
N GLN A 120 -18.26 5.68 10.89
CA GLN A 120 -19.52 5.79 11.67
C GLN A 120 -19.62 4.54 12.55
#